data_AF-A0ABD2SN47-F1
#
_entry.id   AF-A0ABD2SN47-F1
#
_cell.length_a   1.000
_cell.length_b   1.000
_cell.length_c   1.000
_cell.angle_alpha   90.00
_cell.angle_beta   90.00
_cell.angle_gamma   90.00
#
_symmetry.space_group_name_H-M   'P 1'
#
loop_
_entity.id
_entity.type
_entity.pdbx_description
1 polymer ?
#
loop_
_entity_poly.entity_id
_entity_poly.type
_entity_poly.pdbx_seq_one_letter_code
_entity_poly.pdbx_strand_id
1 'polypeptide(L)'
;MAEDAKRIYPKEYTTWREDPSNFCVDGVYPLQKLWGRAHEAWEEILLTPGEHFLVVTHKSILRALICTALGLGPERFRSVDINNGGLCVFKLNKEGEAMLQSLNMTAHMYTDHVYHY
;
A
#
# COMPACT_ATOMS: atom_id res chain seq x y z
N MET A 1 -18.74 -10.06 -4.27
CA MET A 1 -17.82 -9.89 -3.12
C MET A 1 -18.01 -8.56 -2.38
N ALA A 2 -17.74 -7.39 -2.98
CA ALA A 2 -17.92 -6.12 -2.25
C ALA A 2 -19.40 -5.83 -1.93
N GLU A 3 -20.32 -6.17 -2.84
CA GLU A 3 -21.76 -6.02 -2.63
C GLU A 3 -22.31 -6.99 -1.57
N ASP A 4 -21.81 -8.23 -1.55
CA ASP A 4 -22.17 -9.21 -0.53
C ASP A 4 -21.70 -8.77 0.87
N ALA A 5 -20.46 -8.27 0.98
CA ALA A 5 -19.93 -7.76 2.24
C ALA A 5 -20.74 -6.55 2.75
N LYS A 6 -21.14 -5.64 1.86
CA LYS A 6 -22.01 -4.50 2.21
C LYS A 6 -23.38 -4.95 2.71
N ARG A 7 -23.93 -6.04 2.16
CA ARG A 7 -25.24 -6.59 2.56
C ARG A 7 -25.17 -7.35 3.89
N ILE A 8 -24.13 -8.17 4.09
CA ILE A 8 -24.02 -9.08 5.23
C ILE A 8 -23.42 -8.37 6.45
N TYR A 9 -22.47 -7.46 6.23
CA TYR A 9 -21.71 -6.75 7.28
C TYR A 9 -21.68 -5.24 7.01
N PRO A 10 -22.83 -4.55 7.04
CA PRO A 10 -22.92 -3.15 6.61
C PRO A 10 -22.09 -2.19 7.46
N LYS A 11 -21.99 -2.44 8.78
CA LYS A 11 -21.22 -1.59 9.69
C LYS A 11 -19.73 -1.74 9.44
N GLU A 12 -19.26 -2.98 9.42
CA GLU A 12 -17.87 -3.37 9.15
C GLU A 12 -17.43 -2.85 7.78
N TYR A 13 -18.29 -2.98 6.77
CA TYR A 13 -18.04 -2.44 5.44
C TYR A 13 -17.85 -0.92 5.47
N THR A 14 -18.74 -0.17 6.13
CA THR A 14 -18.64 1.29 6.25
C THR A 14 -17.37 1.69 7.02
N THR A 15 -17.09 1.07 8.17
CA THR A 15 -15.87 1.34 8.93
C THR A 15 -14.63 1.06 8.10
N TRP A 16 -14.55 -0.09 7.41
CA TRP A 16 -13.44 -0.36 6.49
C TRP A 16 -13.30 0.67 5.37
N ARG A 17 -14.42 1.24 4.90
CA ARG A 17 -14.47 2.23 3.82
C ARG A 17 -14.05 3.63 4.25
N GLU A 18 -14.46 4.06 5.43
CA GLU A 18 -14.34 5.45 5.88
C GLU A 18 -13.25 5.63 6.93
N ASP A 19 -13.09 4.66 7.83
CA ASP A 19 -12.09 4.66 8.90
C ASP A 19 -11.42 3.28 9.05
N PRO A 20 -10.57 2.90 8.08
CA PRO A 20 -9.93 1.59 8.08
C PRO A 20 -8.93 1.42 9.25
N SER A 21 -8.50 2.50 9.90
CA SER A 21 -7.56 2.47 11.03
C SER A 21 -8.17 1.94 12.32
N ASN A 22 -9.45 2.26 12.53
CA ASN A 22 -10.27 1.77 13.63
C ASN A 22 -11.12 0.56 13.25
N PHE A 23 -10.94 0.02 12.03
CA PHE A 23 -11.58 -1.22 11.63
C PHE A 23 -11.06 -2.39 12.48
N CYS A 24 -11.98 -3.01 13.23
CA CYS A 24 -11.69 -4.07 14.18
C CYS A 24 -12.56 -5.30 13.88
N VAL A 25 -11.95 -6.48 13.87
CA VAL A 25 -12.61 -7.78 13.70
C VAL A 25 -12.13 -8.69 14.82
N ASP A 26 -13.04 -9.15 15.67
CA ASP A 26 -12.74 -10.03 16.82
C ASP A 26 -11.61 -9.52 17.73
N GLY A 27 -11.55 -8.19 17.95
CA GLY A 27 -10.52 -7.55 18.77
C GLY A 27 -9.19 -7.30 18.04
N VAL A 28 -9.07 -7.70 16.77
CA VAL A 28 -7.89 -7.47 15.93
C VAL A 28 -8.12 -6.26 15.04
N TYR A 29 -7.14 -5.36 14.99
CA TYR A 29 -7.09 -4.22 14.06
C TYR A 29 -6.22 -4.57 12.85
N PRO A 30 -6.81 -5.01 11.72
CA PRO A 30 -6.03 -5.59 10.63
C PRO A 30 -5.11 -4.57 9.97
N LEU A 31 -5.56 -3.30 9.86
CA LEU A 31 -4.75 -2.24 9.26
C LEU A 31 -3.53 -1.89 10.11
N GLN A 32 -3.67 -1.86 11.42
CA GLN A 32 -2.54 -1.59 12.33
C GLN A 32 -1.51 -2.73 12.26
N LYS A 33 -1.98 -3.99 12.25
CA LYS A 33 -1.11 -5.15 12.03
C LYS A 33 -0.42 -5.10 10.67
N LEU A 34 -1.13 -4.69 9.62
CA LEU A 34 -0.57 -4.48 8.29
C LEU A 34 0.55 -3.41 8.29
N TRP A 35 0.35 -2.33 9.05
CA TRP A 35 1.33 -1.27 9.21
C TRP A 35 2.61 -1.76 9.88
N GLY A 36 2.49 -2.57 10.94
CA GLY A 36 3.65 -3.21 11.57
C GLY A 36 4.46 -4.03 10.58
N ARG A 37 3.80 -4.85 9.76
CA ARG A 37 4.48 -5.65 8.71
C ARG A 37 5.11 -4.78 7.62
N ALA A 38 4.49 -3.65 7.28
CA ALA A 38 5.07 -2.71 6.32
C ALA A 38 6.33 -2.05 6.90
N HIS A 39 6.34 -1.72 8.19
CA HIS A 39 7.51 -1.19 8.88
C HIS A 39 8.66 -2.19 8.92
N GLU A 40 8.40 -3.43 9.37
CA GLU A 40 9.38 -4.52 9.38
C GLU A 40 9.99 -4.74 7.99
N ALA A 41 9.15 -4.82 6.95
CA ALA A 41 9.61 -5.00 5.58
C ALA A 41 10.40 -3.79 5.06
N TRP A 42 10.05 -2.56 5.47
CA TRP A 42 10.80 -1.37 5.09
C TRP A 42 12.20 -1.35 5.72
N GLU A 43 12.30 -1.68 7.01
CA GLU A 43 13.59 -1.83 7.69
C GLU A 43 14.46 -2.90 7.03
N GLU A 44 13.89 -4.05 6.66
CA GLU A 44 14.59 -5.11 5.95
C GLU A 44 15.14 -4.63 4.59
N ILE A 45 14.36 -3.87 3.83
CA ILE A 45 14.80 -3.29 2.54
C ILE A 45 15.98 -2.34 2.77
N LEU A 46 15.93 -1.47 3.79
CA LEU A 46 17.00 -0.52 4.08
C LEU A 46 18.30 -1.19 4.54
N LEU A 47 18.20 -2.31 5.25
CA LEU A 47 19.35 -3.04 5.78
C LEU A 47 19.95 -4.04 4.78
N THR A 48 19.20 -4.41 3.74
CA THR A 48 19.68 -5.34 2.73
C THR A 48 20.73 -4.67 1.83
N PRO A 49 21.92 -5.28 1.63
CA PRO A 49 22.91 -4.74 0.70
C PRO A 49 22.41 -4.78 -0.75
N GLY A 50 22.56 -3.67 -1.47
CA GLY A 50 22.20 -3.57 -2.88
C GLY A 50 21.90 -2.13 -3.31
N GLU A 51 21.87 -1.90 -4.63
CA GLU A 51 21.57 -0.57 -5.19
C GLU A 51 20.11 -0.46 -5.68
N HIS A 52 19.52 -1.58 -6.10
CA HIS A 52 18.18 -1.62 -6.69
C HIS A 52 17.41 -2.85 -6.20
N PHE A 53 16.20 -2.61 -5.70
CA PHE A 53 15.30 -3.64 -5.18
C PHE A 53 13.97 -3.61 -5.92
N LEU A 54 13.45 -4.79 -6.25
CA LEU A 54 12.09 -4.95 -6.78
C LEU A 54 11.22 -5.63 -5.72
N VAL A 55 10.17 -4.95 -5.29
CA VAL A 55 9.20 -5.48 -4.33
C VAL A 55 7.89 -5.74 -5.05
N VAL A 56 7.47 -7.01 -5.12
CA VAL A 56 6.22 -7.43 -5.74
C VAL A 56 5.26 -7.90 -4.65
N THR A 57 4.08 -7.26 -4.56
CA THR A 57 3.14 -7.53 -3.48
C THR A 57 1.72 -7.08 -3.82
N HIS A 58 0.80 -7.18 -2.85
CA HIS A 58 -0.60 -6.83 -3.01
C HIS A 58 -0.90 -5.36 -2.66
N LYS A 59 -2.02 -4.84 -3.18
CA LYS A 59 -2.46 -3.45 -3.04
C LYS A 59 -2.43 -2.90 -1.61
N SER A 60 -2.98 -3.63 -0.63
CA SER A 60 -3.08 -3.12 0.75
C SER A 60 -1.71 -2.95 1.41
N ILE A 61 -0.84 -3.96 1.31
CA ILE A 61 0.51 -3.88 1.87
C ILE A 61 1.38 -2.89 1.10
N LEU A 62 1.21 -2.76 -0.23
CA LEU A 62 1.94 -1.75 -1.00
C LEU A 62 1.56 -0.32 -0.58
N ARG A 63 0.26 -0.05 -0.31
CA ARG A 63 -0.17 1.24 0.25
C ARG A 63 0.48 1.51 1.61
N ALA A 64 0.52 0.50 2.49
CA ALA A 64 1.16 0.63 3.79
C ALA A 64 2.68 0.86 3.68
N LEU A 65 3.37 0.17 2.77
CA LEU A 65 4.80 0.36 2.49
C LEU A 65 5.08 1.77 1.97
N ILE A 66 4.31 2.25 0.99
CA ILE A 66 4.44 3.61 0.45
C ILE A 66 4.25 4.66 1.54
N CYS A 67 3.22 4.49 2.37
CA CYS A 67 2.97 5.43 3.46
C CYS A 67 4.10 5.38 4.50
N THR A 68 4.59 4.19 4.86
CA THR A 68 5.72 3.98 5.77
C THR A 68 6.97 4.69 5.26
N ALA A 69 7.31 4.51 3.97
CA ALA A 69 8.45 5.17 3.32
C ALA A 69 8.34 6.71 3.35
N LEU A 70 7.12 7.25 3.33
CA LEU A 70 6.83 8.69 3.39
C LEU A 70 6.62 9.21 4.83
N GLY A 71 6.80 8.38 5.86
CA GLY A 71 6.57 8.77 7.26
C GLY A 71 5.10 9.00 7.62
N LEU A 72 4.17 8.41 6.87
CA LEU A 72 2.73 8.54 7.08
C LEU A 72 2.16 7.37 7.89
N GLY A 73 1.19 7.65 8.76
CA GLY A 73 0.51 6.66 9.59
C GLY A 73 -0.68 5.97 8.90
N PRO A 74 -1.30 4.97 9.56
CA PRO A 74 -2.40 4.17 9.03
C PRO A 74 -3.63 4.99 8.63
N GLU A 75 -3.82 6.19 9.20
CA GLU A 75 -4.85 7.15 8.81
C GLU A 75 -4.74 7.60 7.34
N ARG A 76 -3.56 7.43 6.71
CA ARG A 76 -3.31 7.73 5.30
C ARG A 76 -3.43 6.53 4.37
N PHE A 77 -3.92 5.38 4.85
CA PHE A 77 -4.07 4.17 4.02
C PHE A 77 -4.83 4.37 2.70
N ARG A 78 -5.77 5.32 2.67
CA ARG A 78 -6.58 5.64 1.48
C ARG A 78 -6.08 6.85 0.69
N SER A 79 -4.99 7.48 1.11
CA SER A 79 -4.39 8.63 0.42
C SER A 79 -3.66 8.22 -0.86
N VAL A 80 -3.31 6.94 -1.01
CA VAL A 80 -2.64 6.39 -2.18
C VAL A 80 -3.49 5.29 -2.80
N ASP A 81 -3.69 5.37 -4.11
CA ASP A 81 -4.27 4.27 -4.88
C ASP A 81 -3.22 3.57 -5.74
N ILE A 82 -3.42 2.26 -5.92
CA ILE A 82 -2.53 1.37 -6.67
C ILE A 82 -3.41 0.56 -7.62
N ASN A 83 -3.07 0.62 -8.90
CA ASN A 83 -3.69 -0.17 -9.94
C ASN A 83 -2.99 -1.52 -10.08
N ASN A 84 -3.69 -2.48 -10.67
CA ASN A 84 -3.05 -3.73 -11.10
C ASN A 84 -1.96 -3.39 -12.12
N GLY A 85 -0.78 -3.99 -11.96
CA GLY A 85 0.40 -3.66 -12.76
C GLY A 85 1.00 -2.27 -12.47
N GLY A 86 0.49 -1.50 -11.52
CA GLY A 86 1.03 -0.19 -11.18
C GLY A 86 2.43 -0.27 -10.55
N LEU A 87 3.37 0.53 -11.06
CA LEU A 87 4.74 0.63 -10.55
C LEU A 87 4.95 1.88 -9.71
N CYS A 88 5.61 1.74 -8.56
CA CYS A 88 6.05 2.85 -7.72
C CYS A 88 7.57 2.80 -7.59
N VAL A 89 8.23 3.96 -7.66
CA VAL A 89 9.69 4.05 -7.60
C VAL A 89 10.07 5.06 -6.53
N PHE A 90 10.92 4.62 -5.61
CA PHE A 90 11.53 5.44 -4.57
C PHE A 90 13.03 5.48 -4.79
N LYS A 91 13.63 6.63 -4.51
CA LYS A 91 15.07 6.80 -4.33
C LYS A 91 15.36 7.02 -2.87
N LEU A 92 16.32 6.29 -2.34
CA LEU A 92 16.79 6.43 -0.97
C LEU A 92 18.07 7.27 -0.98
N ASN A 93 18.21 8.19 -0.04
CA ASN A 93 19.50 8.82 0.22
C ASN A 93 20.36 7.94 1.14
N LYS A 94 21.57 8.40 1.46
CA LYS A 94 22.51 7.65 2.32
C LYS A 94 22.03 7.50 3.77
N GLU A 95 21.07 8.30 4.18
CA GLU A 95 20.47 8.28 5.53
C GLU A 95 19.20 7.41 5.57
N GLY A 96 18.80 6.83 4.43
CA GLY A 96 17.60 5.99 4.33
C GLY A 96 16.30 6.77 4.10
N GLU A 97 16.38 8.08 3.86
CA GLU A 97 15.20 8.91 3.58
C GLU A 97 14.68 8.63 2.17
N ALA A 98 13.38 8.36 2.08
CA ALA A 98 12.72 8.01 0.83
C ALA A 98 12.20 9.24 0.06
N MET A 99 12.62 9.35 -1.20
CA MET A 99 12.09 10.29 -2.18
C MET A 99 11.23 9.54 -3.19
N LEU A 100 9.94 9.87 -3.25
CA LEU A 100 9.02 9.33 -4.25
C LEU A 100 9.36 9.91 -5.63
N GLN A 101 9.78 9.06 -6.56
CA GLN A 101 10.08 9.45 -7.94
C GLN A 101 8.89 9.23 -8.88
N SER A 102 8.14 8.14 -8.68
CA SER A 102 6.92 7.87 -9.44
C SER A 102 5.95 7.05 -8.62
N LEU A 103 4.65 7.31 -8.76
CA LEU A 103 3.59 6.64 -8.04
C LEU A 103 2.58 6.04 -9.03
N ASN A 104 2.28 4.74 -8.86
CA ASN A 104 1.22 4.03 -9.60
C ASN A 104 1.31 4.18 -11.14
N MET A 105 2.51 4.09 -11.69
CA MET A 105 2.76 4.21 -13.11
C MET A 105 2.28 2.96 -13.85
N THR A 106 1.38 3.15 -14.83
CA THR A 106 0.84 2.07 -15.69
C THR A 106 1.18 2.26 -17.17
N ALA A 107 2.06 3.21 -17.51
CA ALA A 107 2.39 3.55 -18.91
C ALA A 107 2.95 2.37 -19.72
N HIS A 108 3.58 1.39 -19.08
CA HIS A 108 4.08 0.17 -19.72
C HIS A 108 2.97 -0.82 -20.10
N MET A 109 1.76 -0.66 -19.54
CA MET A 109 0.58 -1.46 -19.88
C MET A 109 -0.17 -0.90 -21.10
N TYR A 110 0.33 0.19 -21.69
CA TYR A 110 -0.24 0.80 -22.88
C TYR A 110 0.41 0.22 -24.13
N THR A 111 -0.38 -0.53 -24.90
CA THR A 111 0.00 -1.05 -26.22
C THR A 111 -1.13 -0.74 -27.21
N ASP A 112 -0.78 -0.27 -28.40
CA ASP A 112 -1.72 -0.07 -29.52
C ASP A 112 -2.97 0.77 -29.20
N HIS A 113 -2.82 1.83 -28.40
CA HIS A 113 -3.94 2.71 -27.98
C HIS A 113 -5.01 2.05 -27.10
N VAL A 114 -4.73 0.88 -26.53
CA VAL A 114 -5.63 0.15 -25.64
C VAL A 114 -4.99 -0.01 -24.26
N TYR A 115 -5.78 0.21 -23.20
CA TYR A 115 -5.39 -0.10 -21.83
C TYR A 115 -5.80 -1.53 -21.49
N HIS A 116 -4.83 -2.35 -21.08
CA HIS A 116 -5.09 -3.67 -20.50
C HIS A 116 -5.19 -3.52 -18.97
N TYR A 117 -6.41 -3.62 -18.41
CA TYR A 117 -6.70 -3.59 -16.98
C TYR A 117 -7.38 -4.87 -16.50
#